data_AF-A0A969N6M6-F1
#
_entry.id   AF-A0A969N6M6-F1
#
_cell.length_a   1.000
_cell.length_b   1.000
_cell.length_c   1.000
_cell.angle_alpha   90.00
_cell.angle_beta   90.00
_cell.angle_gamma   90.00
#
_symmetry.space_group_name_H-M   'P 1'
#
loop_
_entity.id
_entity.type
_entity.pdbx_description
1 polymer ?
#
loop_
_entity_poly.entity_id
_entity_poly.type
_entity_poly.pdbx_seq_one_letter_code
_entity_poly.pdbx_strand_id
1 'polypeptide(L)'
;MNIYVSDTAKQTLSSVVPQVQAFLERELGLHYSVNDLEKALMHWLEASIEQLADDALYHCIEGDISFAFNRHSFTHALSRLKPAHTPAEADSVVA
;
A
#
# COMPACT_ATOMS: atom_id res chain seq x y z
N MET A 1 -8.88 -6.15 -9.92
CA MET A 1 -8.91 -6.55 -8.50
C MET A 1 -9.69 -5.49 -7.76
N ASN A 2 -10.76 -5.81 -7.03
CA ASN A 2 -11.50 -4.79 -6.27
C ASN A 2 -10.85 -4.68 -4.89
N ILE A 3 -9.85 -3.81 -4.76
CA ILE A 3 -9.13 -3.62 -3.50
C ILE A 3 -10.07 -2.93 -2.52
N TYR A 4 -10.36 -3.57 -1.39
CA TYR A 4 -11.08 -2.91 -0.32
C TYR A 4 -10.16 -1.88 0.33
N VAL A 5 -10.40 -0.60 0.03
CA VAL A 5 -9.73 0.51 0.69
C VAL A 5 -10.51 0.86 1.96
N SER A 6 -9.82 0.85 3.10
CA SER A 6 -10.41 1.16 4.39
C SER A 6 -10.96 2.59 4.42
N ASP A 7 -11.99 2.82 5.24
CA ASP A 7 -12.58 4.16 5.36
C ASP A 7 -11.57 5.18 5.90
N THR A 8 -10.61 4.76 6.73
CA THR A 8 -9.49 5.59 7.17
C THR A 8 -8.60 6.03 6.01
N ALA A 9 -8.29 5.13 5.08
CA ALA A 9 -7.47 5.47 3.91
C ALA A 9 -8.22 6.43 2.98
N LYS A 10 -9.53 6.22 2.76
CA LYS A 10 -10.38 7.16 1.99
C LYS A 10 -10.42 8.55 2.64
N GLN A 11 -10.67 8.63 3.94
CA GLN A 11 -10.66 9.90 4.67
C GLN A 11 -9.31 10.61 4.59
N THR A 12 -8.22 9.83 4.70
CA THR A 12 -6.87 10.37 4.53
C THR A 12 -6.71 10.96 3.15
N LEU A 13 -7.03 10.22 2.09
CA LEU A 13 -6.99 10.69 0.70
C LEU A 13 -7.80 11.97 0.47
N SER A 14 -9.06 11.99 0.89
CA SER A 14 -9.91 13.18 0.73
C SER A 14 -9.34 14.41 1.47
N SER A 15 -8.53 14.22 2.51
CA SER A 15 -7.85 15.32 3.21
C SER A 15 -6.57 15.83 2.52
N VAL A 16 -5.91 15.00 1.71
CA VAL A 16 -4.66 15.38 1.00
C VAL A 16 -4.94 15.95 -0.39
N VAL A 17 -6.02 15.53 -1.05
CA VAL A 17 -6.34 15.98 -2.43
C VAL A 17 -6.37 17.51 -2.57
N PRO A 18 -7.03 18.29 -1.69
CA PRO A 18 -7.02 19.75 -1.82
C PRO A 18 -5.63 20.37 -1.65
N GLN A 19 -4.78 19.75 -0.84
CA GLN A 19 -3.40 20.21 -0.62
C GLN A 19 -2.54 19.97 -1.86
N VAL A 20 -2.71 18.82 -2.51
CA VAL A 20 -2.05 18.49 -3.78
C VAL A 20 -2.51 19.45 -4.89
N GLN A 21 -3.82 19.70 -4.98
CA GLN A 21 -4.37 20.66 -5.94
C GLN A 21 -3.75 22.05 -5.77
N ALA A 22 -3.73 22.56 -4.54
CA ALA A 22 -3.16 23.88 -4.22
C ALA A 22 -1.66 23.96 -4.55
N PHE A 23 -0.91 22.88 -4.31
CA PHE A 23 0.50 22.79 -4.68
C PHE A 23 0.70 22.82 -6.21
N LEU A 24 -0.05 22.01 -6.95
CA LEU A 24 0.05 21.95 -8.42
C LEU A 24 -0.31 23.28 -9.07
N GLU A 25 -1.32 23.97 -8.53
CA GLU A 25 -1.72 25.29 -9.00
C GLU A 25 -0.64 26.33 -8.70
N ARG A 26 -0.05 26.31 -7.50
CA ARG A 26 0.98 27.28 -7.09
C ARG A 26 2.31 27.08 -7.82
N GLU A 27 2.79 25.85 -7.93
CA GLU A 27 4.14 25.57 -8.46
C GLU A 27 4.15 25.38 -9.97
N LEU A 28 3.07 24.84 -10.54
CA LEU A 28 3.01 24.45 -11.96
C LEU A 28 1.96 25.22 -12.75
N GLY A 29 1.09 26.00 -12.10
CA GLY A 29 -0.01 26.71 -12.77
C GLY A 29 -1.10 25.78 -13.33
N LEU A 30 -1.17 24.54 -12.82
CA LEU A 30 -2.10 23.52 -13.32
C LEU A 30 -3.28 23.36 -12.35
N HIS A 31 -4.49 23.60 -12.85
CA HIS A 31 -5.72 23.41 -12.09
C HIS A 31 -6.44 22.13 -12.54
N TYR A 32 -6.54 21.16 -11.64
CA TYR A 32 -7.28 19.90 -11.83
C TYR A 32 -8.51 19.87 -10.94
N SER A 33 -9.55 19.10 -11.30
CA SER A 33 -10.68 18.90 -10.40
C SER A 33 -10.28 18.02 -9.21
N VAL A 34 -10.87 18.25 -8.04
CA VAL A 34 -10.67 17.43 -6.83
C VAL A 34 -10.96 15.95 -7.11
N ASN A 35 -12.06 15.67 -7.84
CA ASN A 35 -12.47 14.30 -8.17
C ASN A 35 -11.45 13.58 -9.06
N ASP A 36 -10.86 14.28 -10.04
CA ASP A 36 -9.86 13.67 -10.92
C ASP A 36 -8.54 13.43 -10.20
N LEU A 37 -8.13 14.35 -9.31
CA LEU A 37 -6.96 14.15 -8.46
C LEU A 37 -7.16 12.99 -7.47
N GLU A 38 -8.34 12.87 -6.87
CA GLU A 38 -8.67 11.75 -5.99
C GLU A 38 -8.58 10.41 -6.73
N LYS A 39 -9.14 10.33 -7.94
CA LYS A 39 -9.01 9.14 -8.80
C LYS A 39 -7.54 8.86 -9.15
N ALA A 40 -6.78 9.87 -9.54
CA ALA A 40 -5.38 9.70 -9.92
C ALA A 40 -4.54 9.20 -8.74
N LEU A 41 -4.72 9.76 -7.55
CA LEU A 41 -4.04 9.32 -6.34
C LEU A 41 -4.44 7.90 -5.95
N MET A 42 -5.72 7.54 -6.06
CA MET A 42 -6.18 6.17 -5.85
C MET A 42 -5.50 5.18 -6.80
N HIS A 43 -5.50 5.45 -8.10
CA HIS A 43 -4.84 4.59 -9.08
C HIS A 43 -3.34 4.48 -8.82
N TRP A 44 -2.70 5.59 -8.45
CA TRP A 44 -1.28 5.59 -8.10
C TRP A 44 -0.99 4.71 -6.87
N LEU A 45 -1.83 4.75 -5.85
CA LEU A 45 -1.71 3.90 -4.67
C LEU A 45 -1.93 2.41 -4.99
N GLU A 46 -2.93 2.09 -5.82
CA GLU A 46 -3.18 0.72 -6.27
C GLU A 46 -1.96 0.15 -7.01
N ALA A 47 -1.44 0.89 -7.99
CA ALA A 47 -0.23 0.50 -8.73
C ALA A 47 1.00 0.38 -7.81
N SER A 48 1.10 1.26 -6.80
CA SER A 48 2.19 1.19 -5.82
C SER A 48 2.08 -0.07 -4.95
N ILE A 49 0.87 -0.49 -4.56
CA ILE A 49 0.65 -1.73 -3.81
C ILE A 49 1.02 -2.94 -4.66
N GLU A 50 0.65 -2.96 -5.94
CA GLU A 50 1.04 -4.03 -6.87
C GLU A 50 2.56 -4.16 -6.95
N GLN A 51 3.26 -3.05 -7.16
CA GLN A 51 4.72 -3.06 -7.20
C GLN A 51 5.35 -3.47 -5.85
N LEU A 52 4.78 -3.02 -4.72
CA LEU A 52 5.24 -3.43 -3.39
C LEU A 52 5.03 -4.93 -3.13
N ALA A 53 4.00 -5.53 -3.71
CA ALA A 53 3.78 -6.97 -3.61
C ALA A 53 4.85 -7.76 -4.39
N ASP A 54 5.22 -7.28 -5.59
CA ASP A 54 6.32 -7.86 -6.37
C ASP A 54 7.66 -7.71 -5.64
N ASP A 55 7.94 -6.55 -5.07
CA ASP A 55 9.14 -6.31 -4.26
C ASP A 55 9.17 -7.21 -3.03
N ALA A 56 8.03 -7.37 -2.33
CA ALA A 56 7.93 -8.26 -1.18
C ALA A 56 8.19 -9.71 -1.58
N LEU A 57 7.67 -10.15 -2.73
CA LEU A 57 7.93 -11.48 -3.27
C LEU A 57 9.42 -11.70 -3.54
N TYR A 58 10.05 -10.76 -4.26
CA TYR A 58 11.48 -10.80 -4.54
C TYR A 58 12.31 -10.87 -3.25
N HIS A 59 12.05 -9.99 -2.28
CA HIS A 59 12.80 -9.96 -1.03
C HIS A 59 12.55 -11.16 -0.12
N CYS A 60 11.38 -11.80 -0.19
CA CYS A 60 11.09 -12.99 0.62
C CYS A 60 11.65 -14.28 0.01
N ILE A 61 11.77 -14.36 -1.32
CA ILE A 61 12.20 -15.58 -2.02
C ILE A 61 13.67 -15.50 -2.45
N GLU A 62 14.06 -14.38 -3.07
CA GLU A 62 15.32 -14.28 -3.81
C GLU A 62 16.39 -13.42 -3.12
N GLY A 63 16.01 -12.51 -2.19
CA GLY A 63 16.83 -11.34 -1.89
C GLY A 63 17.18 -11.05 -0.41
N ASP A 64 18.16 -10.15 -0.25
CA ASP A 64 18.45 -9.43 0.99
C ASP A 64 17.32 -8.42 1.29
N ILE A 65 16.75 -8.50 2.49
CA ILE A 65 15.65 -7.63 2.95
C ILE A 65 16.13 -6.27 3.46
N SER A 66 17.45 -6.00 3.48
CA SER A 66 18.04 -4.79 4.07
C SER A 66 17.48 -3.49 3.49
N PHE A 67 17.08 -3.51 2.22
CA PHE A 67 16.53 -2.36 1.50
C PHE A 67 15.02 -2.44 1.25
N ALA A 68 14.34 -3.48 1.72
CA ALA A 68 12.91 -3.64 1.50
C ALA A 68 12.12 -2.50 2.17
N PHE A 69 11.17 -1.93 1.44
CA PHE A 69 10.27 -0.91 1.96
C PHE A 69 9.48 -1.47 3.16
N ASN A 70 9.39 -0.67 4.23
CA ASN A 70 8.67 -1.01 5.45
C ASN A 70 9.06 -2.36 6.11
N ARG A 71 10.31 -2.83 5.89
CA ARG A 71 10.80 -4.12 6.42
C ARG A 71 10.57 -4.29 7.93
N HIS A 72 10.73 -3.23 8.71
CA HIS A 72 10.63 -3.31 10.16
C HIS A 72 9.20 -3.63 10.62
N SER A 73 8.21 -3.00 10.00
CA SER A 73 6.80 -3.28 10.28
C SER A 73 6.43 -4.70 9.84
N PHE A 74 6.98 -5.16 8.70
CA PHE A 74 6.80 -6.53 8.25
C PHE A 74 7.40 -7.53 9.24
N THR A 75 8.66 -7.35 9.66
CA THR A 75 9.30 -8.22 10.67
C THR A 75 8.55 -8.21 12.00
N HIS A 76 8.11 -7.04 12.45
CA HIS A 76 7.32 -6.93 13.67
C HIS A 76 5.97 -7.66 13.53
N ALA A 77 5.27 -7.53 12.41
CA ALA A 77 4.05 -8.28 12.14
C ALA A 77 4.30 -9.79 12.12
N LEU A 78 5.35 -10.23 11.43
CA LEU A 78 5.75 -11.64 11.34
C LEU A 78 6.09 -12.23 12.72
N SER A 79 6.79 -11.49 13.58
CA SER A 79 7.15 -11.94 14.94
C SER A 79 5.95 -12.19 15.85
N ARG A 80 4.77 -11.66 15.51
CA ARG A 80 3.52 -11.88 16.23
C ARG A 80 2.77 -13.12 15.76
N LEU A 81 3.17 -13.69 14.62
CA LEU A 81 2.61 -14.92 14.09
C LEU A 81 3.34 -16.12 14.72
N LYS A 82 2.59 -17.19 15.02
CA LYS A 82 3.18 -18.48 15.35
C LYS A 82 3.40 -19.26 14.05
N PRO A 83 4.61 -19.76 13.76
CA PRO A 83 4.81 -20.66 12.63
C PRO A 83 3.91 -21.88 12.77
N ALA A 84 3.30 -22.30 11.66
CA ALA A 84 2.62 -23.58 11.61
C ALA A 84 3.64 -24.71 11.80
N HIS A 85 3.28 -25.77 12.53
CA HIS A 85 4.16 -26.93 12.70
C HIS A 85 4.14 -27.84 11.47
N THR A 86 3.04 -27.79 10.70
CA THR A 86 2.91 -28.50 9.43
C THR A 86 2.33 -27.59 8.33
N PRO A 87 2.60 -27.88 7.04
CA PRO A 87 1.97 -27.13 5.94
C PRO A 87 0.44 -27.16 5.98
N ALA A 88 -0.16 -28.29 6.37
CA ALA A 88 -1.61 -28.43 6.49
C ALA A 88 -2.24 -27.50 7.54
N GLU A 89 -1.49 -27.17 8.60
CA GLU A 89 -1.90 -26.17 9.60
C GLU A 89 -1.78 -24.74 9.08
N ALA A 90 -0.88 -24.47 8.12
CA ALA A 90 -0.71 -23.16 7.51
C ALA A 90 -1.86 -22.80 6.55
N ASP A 91 -2.39 -23.81 5.84
CA ASP A 91 -3.47 -23.64 4.85
C ASP A 91 -4.89 -23.75 5.46
N SER A 92 -4.97 -24.08 6.75
CA SER A 92 -6.22 -24.11 7.53
C SER A 92 -6.70 -22.68 7.80
N VAL A 93 -7.33 -22.06 6.80
CA VAL A 93 -8.13 -20.86 7.02
C VAL A 93 -9.31 -21.27 7.90
N VAL A 94 -9.28 -20.89 9.18
CA VAL A 94 -10.45 -21.02 10.05
C VAL A 94 -11.57 -20.19 9.40
N ALA A 95 -12.58 -20.89 8.89
CA ALA A 95 -13.78 -20.32 8.31
C ALA A 95 -14.58 -19.50 9.34
#